data_AF-D6GQQ1-F1
#
_entry.id   AF-D6GQQ1-F1
#
_cell.length_a   1.000
_cell.length_b   1.000
_cell.length_c   1.000
_cell.angle_alpha   90.00
_cell.angle_beta   90.00
_cell.angle_gamma   90.00
#
_symmetry.space_group_name_H-M   'P 1'
#
loop_
_entity.id
_entity.type
_entity.pdbx_description
1 polymer ?
#
loop_
_entity_poly.entity_id
_entity_poly.type
_entity_poly.pdbx_seq_one_letter_code
_entity_poly.pdbx_strand_id
1 'polypeptide(L)'
;MNDMTEILDNAFCHLQNVEIKERKKAANILMKAACAELGTKKTKPVKEWFIVNMEQYFSAIKEETNHEVLWIHLYTLQNFCARYLHLNHLYIMDSDIITEDKVQNFEEKSKEYARGLLTTQRRPKVLQAIASFFWIYEEPFVWDIFIEVLKKKRDKLTLSHIGIAIRQCYRLSQEHNRADYISDSQLKELVEVLESKEILPRETELLKSL
;
A
#
# COMPACT_ATOMS: atom_id res chain seq x y z
N MET A 1 -15.13 -8.69 -25.28
CA MET A 1 -15.20 -8.50 -23.82
C MET A 1 -13.86 -8.97 -23.27
N ASN A 2 -13.12 -8.11 -22.57
CA ASN A 2 -11.72 -8.39 -22.23
C ASN A 2 -11.68 -9.34 -21.02
N ASP A 3 -11.03 -10.50 -21.15
CA ASP A 3 -10.92 -11.58 -20.15
C ASP A 3 -10.58 -11.07 -18.73
N MET A 4 -9.79 -10.01 -18.63
CA MET A 4 -9.44 -9.39 -17.35
C MET A 4 -10.63 -8.72 -16.64
N THR A 5 -11.48 -7.98 -17.36
CA THR A 5 -12.60 -7.24 -16.77
C THR A 5 -13.58 -8.20 -16.11
N GLU A 6 -13.93 -9.30 -16.79
CA GLU A 6 -14.83 -10.33 -16.27
C GLU A 6 -14.27 -11.02 -15.01
N ILE A 7 -12.96 -11.28 -14.98
CA ILE A 7 -12.28 -11.81 -13.78
C ILE A 7 -12.38 -10.84 -12.60
N LEU A 8 -12.22 -9.54 -12.84
CA LEU A 8 -12.30 -8.51 -11.80
C LEU A 8 -13.73 -8.33 -11.30
N ASP A 9 -14.72 -8.31 -12.20
CA ASP A 9 -16.14 -8.23 -11.85
C ASP A 9 -16.58 -9.42 -10.99
N ASN A 10 -16.18 -10.64 -11.39
CA ASN A 10 -16.47 -11.84 -10.61
C ASN A 10 -15.83 -11.76 -9.22
N ALA A 11 -14.55 -11.40 -9.13
CA ALA A 11 -13.88 -11.21 -7.84
C ALA A 11 -14.60 -10.15 -6.98
N PHE A 12 -15.02 -9.03 -7.58
CA PHE A 12 -15.72 -7.97 -6.90
C PHE A 12 -17.03 -8.43 -6.25
N CYS A 13 -17.85 -9.21 -6.96
CA CYS A 13 -19.10 -9.78 -6.44
C CYS A 13 -18.91 -10.62 -5.15
N HIS A 14 -17.71 -11.17 -4.94
CA HIS A 14 -17.40 -12.01 -3.79
C HIS A 14 -16.75 -11.24 -2.62
N LEU A 15 -16.50 -9.92 -2.74
CA LEU A 15 -15.87 -9.13 -1.68
C LEU A 15 -16.73 -9.00 -0.41
N GLN A 16 -18.05 -9.09 -0.53
CA GLN A 16 -18.97 -9.02 0.62
C GLN A 16 -19.56 -10.39 0.98
N ASN A 17 -18.94 -11.48 0.51
CA ASN A 17 -19.40 -12.83 0.83
C ASN A 17 -19.37 -13.09 2.35
N VAL A 18 -20.33 -13.84 2.86
CA VAL A 18 -20.40 -14.17 4.30
C VAL A 18 -19.18 -14.96 4.78
N GLU A 19 -18.59 -15.79 3.92
CA GLU A 19 -17.43 -16.59 4.24
C GLU A 19 -16.12 -15.81 4.05
N ILE A 20 -15.32 -15.74 5.12
CA ILE A 20 -14.00 -15.09 5.11
C ILE A 20 -13.08 -15.69 4.03
N LYS A 21 -13.18 -17.01 3.79
CA LYS A 21 -12.35 -17.71 2.80
C LYS A 21 -12.62 -17.20 1.39
N GLU A 22 -13.89 -16.99 1.03
CA GLU A 22 -14.28 -16.48 -0.28
C GLU A 22 -13.93 -15.00 -0.44
N ARG A 23 -14.17 -14.16 0.58
CA ARG A 23 -13.72 -12.76 0.56
C ARG A 23 -12.21 -12.64 0.39
N LYS A 24 -11.44 -13.46 1.11
CA LYS A 24 -9.98 -13.51 1.00
C LYS A 24 -9.54 -13.93 -0.40
N LYS A 25 -10.19 -14.93 -1.00
CA LYS A 25 -9.90 -15.39 -2.37
C LYS A 25 -10.17 -14.28 -3.39
N ALA A 26 -11.32 -13.61 -3.28
CA ALA A 26 -11.70 -12.47 -4.11
C ALA A 26 -10.70 -11.30 -3.98
N ALA A 27 -10.39 -10.87 -2.76
CA ALA A 27 -9.43 -9.81 -2.50
C ALA A 27 -8.05 -10.13 -3.08
N ASN A 28 -7.60 -11.40 -3.01
CA ASN A 28 -6.33 -11.82 -3.61
C ASN A 28 -6.31 -11.72 -5.14
N ILE A 29 -7.44 -11.92 -5.83
CA ILE A 29 -7.52 -11.77 -7.29
C ILE A 29 -7.31 -10.30 -7.66
N LEU A 30 -8.02 -9.39 -6.99
CA LEU A 30 -7.88 -7.94 -7.19
C LEU A 30 -6.46 -7.45 -6.86
N MET A 31 -5.89 -7.93 -5.75
CA MET A 31 -4.51 -7.65 -5.36
C MET A 31 -3.52 -8.09 -6.44
N LYS A 32 -3.66 -9.30 -7.00
CA LYS A 32 -2.77 -9.79 -8.06
C LYS A 32 -2.87 -8.93 -9.33
N ALA A 33 -4.07 -8.44 -9.66
CA ALA A 33 -4.26 -7.54 -10.79
C ALA A 33 -3.58 -6.18 -10.56
N ALA A 34 -3.77 -5.58 -9.39
CA ALA A 34 -3.06 -4.34 -8.99
C ALA A 34 -1.54 -4.52 -8.89
N CYS A 35 -1.07 -5.76 -8.67
CA CYS A 35 0.35 -6.09 -8.65
C CYS A 35 0.97 -6.43 -10.01
N ALA A 36 0.18 -6.49 -11.08
CA ALA A 36 0.67 -6.85 -12.40
C ALA A 36 1.67 -5.81 -12.95
N GLU A 37 2.58 -6.29 -13.80
CA GLU A 37 3.55 -5.45 -14.50
C GLU A 37 2.86 -4.50 -15.49
N LEU A 38 3.34 -3.24 -15.52
CA LEU A 38 2.88 -2.22 -16.46
C LEU A 38 3.36 -2.54 -17.88
N GLY A 39 2.69 -1.97 -18.88
CA GLY A 39 3.02 -2.22 -20.29
C GLY A 39 2.55 -3.56 -20.84
N THR A 40 1.93 -4.40 -20.01
CA THR A 40 1.29 -5.64 -20.45
C THR A 40 -0.11 -5.38 -21.00
N LYS A 41 -0.67 -6.35 -21.74
CA LYS A 41 -2.07 -6.32 -22.23
C LYS A 41 -3.13 -6.18 -21.12
N LYS A 42 -2.75 -6.42 -19.86
CA LYS A 42 -3.63 -6.32 -18.68
C LYS A 42 -3.67 -4.92 -18.09
N THR A 43 -2.67 -4.09 -18.39
CA THR A 43 -2.49 -2.76 -17.78
C THR A 43 -3.73 -1.89 -17.96
N LYS A 44 -4.20 -1.74 -19.21
CA LYS A 44 -5.35 -0.89 -19.52
C LYS A 44 -6.65 -1.38 -18.85
N PRO A 45 -7.04 -2.65 -19.00
CA PRO A 45 -8.25 -3.17 -18.35
C PRO A 45 -8.24 -3.04 -16.83
N VAL A 46 -7.10 -3.29 -16.18
CA VAL A 46 -7.00 -3.18 -14.72
C VAL A 46 -7.18 -1.73 -14.28
N LYS A 47 -6.49 -0.79 -14.94
CA LYS A 47 -6.59 0.64 -14.62
C LYS A 47 -8.00 1.18 -14.80
N GLU A 48 -8.61 0.91 -15.96
CA GLU A 48 -9.98 1.31 -16.26
C GLU A 48 -10.96 0.73 -15.25
N TRP A 49 -10.82 -0.55 -14.91
CA TRP A 49 -11.74 -1.22 -13.99
C TRP A 49 -11.74 -0.57 -12.60
N PHE A 50 -10.56 -0.33 -12.01
CA PHE A 50 -10.49 0.27 -10.66
C PHE A 50 -11.02 1.71 -10.65
N ILE A 51 -10.73 2.50 -11.70
CA ILE A 51 -11.19 3.89 -11.77
C ILE A 51 -12.71 3.96 -12.00
N VAL A 52 -13.27 3.09 -12.85
CA VAL A 52 -14.71 3.06 -13.12
C VAL A 52 -15.50 2.54 -11.93
N ASN A 53 -15.01 1.51 -11.24
CA ASN A 53 -15.73 0.86 -10.14
C ASN A 53 -15.34 1.41 -8.75
N MET A 54 -14.70 2.58 -8.70
CA MET A 54 -14.12 3.14 -7.49
C MET A 54 -15.13 3.20 -6.33
N GLU A 55 -16.30 3.81 -6.54
CA GLU A 55 -17.30 4.02 -5.49
C GLU A 55 -17.81 2.69 -4.93
N GLN A 56 -18.14 1.75 -5.83
CA GLN A 56 -18.64 0.43 -5.47
C GLN A 56 -17.56 -0.39 -4.77
N TYR A 57 -16.30 -0.29 -5.21
CA TYR A 57 -15.15 -0.93 -4.58
C TYR A 57 -14.94 -0.45 -3.15
N PHE A 58 -14.88 0.87 -2.92
CA PHE A 58 -14.72 1.40 -1.57
C PHE A 58 -15.92 1.09 -0.67
N SER A 59 -17.14 1.13 -1.20
CA SER A 59 -18.34 0.71 -0.47
C SER A 59 -18.28 -0.76 -0.06
N ALA A 60 -17.75 -1.64 -0.92
CA ALA A 60 -17.69 -3.07 -0.64
C ALA A 60 -16.69 -3.41 0.48
N ILE A 61 -15.57 -2.71 0.55
CA ILE A 61 -14.49 -3.00 1.52
C ILE A 61 -14.64 -2.22 2.83
N LYS A 62 -15.52 -1.22 2.90
CA LYS A 62 -15.69 -0.30 4.04
C LYS A 62 -15.94 -1.00 5.37
N GLU A 63 -16.78 -2.05 5.35
CA GLU A 63 -17.21 -2.78 6.54
C GLU A 63 -16.34 -4.03 6.82
N GLU A 64 -15.23 -4.22 6.10
CA GLU A 64 -14.34 -5.35 6.38
C GLU A 64 -13.65 -5.18 7.74
N THR A 65 -13.63 -6.26 8.53
CA THR A 65 -13.07 -6.27 9.88
C THR A 65 -11.95 -7.30 10.03
N ASN A 66 -11.86 -8.25 9.10
CA ASN A 66 -10.84 -9.28 9.12
C ASN A 66 -9.48 -8.70 8.75
N HIS A 67 -8.53 -8.76 9.69
CA HIS A 67 -7.20 -8.15 9.53
C HIS A 67 -6.39 -8.70 8.35
N GLU A 68 -6.61 -9.97 7.94
CA GLU A 68 -5.93 -10.53 6.78
C GLU A 68 -6.48 -9.94 5.49
N VAL A 69 -7.80 -9.76 5.41
CA VAL A 69 -8.48 -9.20 4.23
C VAL A 69 -8.22 -7.69 4.14
N LEU A 70 -8.28 -6.96 5.26
CA LEU A 70 -7.90 -5.55 5.35
C LEU A 70 -6.47 -5.30 4.84
N TRP A 71 -5.52 -6.15 5.24
CA TRP A 71 -4.14 -6.08 4.75
C TRP A 71 -4.07 -6.23 3.22
N ILE A 72 -4.83 -7.18 2.65
CA ILE A 72 -4.88 -7.39 1.19
C ILE A 72 -5.44 -6.16 0.48
N HIS A 73 -6.49 -5.54 1.00
CA HIS A 73 -7.06 -4.31 0.43
C HIS A 73 -6.09 -3.15 0.47
N LEU A 74 -5.47 -2.88 1.62
CA LEU A 74 -4.45 -1.83 1.75
C LEU A 74 -3.28 -2.06 0.80
N TYR A 75 -2.81 -3.30 0.68
CA TYR A 75 -1.73 -3.65 -0.25
C TYR A 75 -2.16 -3.51 -1.72
N THR A 76 -3.41 -3.82 -2.04
CA THR A 76 -3.99 -3.59 -3.38
C THR A 76 -3.97 -2.10 -3.71
N LEU A 77 -4.48 -1.25 -2.82
CA LEU A 77 -4.51 0.20 -2.99
C LEU A 77 -3.10 0.78 -3.10
N GLN A 78 -2.16 0.34 -2.27
CA GLN A 78 -0.76 0.77 -2.32
C GLN A 78 -0.15 0.49 -3.69
N ASN A 79 -0.28 -0.75 -4.19
CA ASN A 79 0.30 -1.14 -5.47
C ASN A 79 -0.39 -0.46 -6.64
N PHE A 80 -1.72 -0.28 -6.57
CA PHE A 80 -2.45 0.44 -7.60
C PHE A 80 -2.01 1.90 -7.69
N CYS A 81 -1.98 2.62 -6.56
CA CYS A 81 -1.56 4.02 -6.53
C CYS A 81 -0.11 4.19 -6.99
N ALA A 82 0.82 3.42 -6.43
CA ALA A 82 2.24 3.53 -6.79
C ALA A 82 2.49 3.17 -8.26
N ARG A 83 1.91 2.07 -8.77
CA ARG A 83 2.22 1.61 -10.14
C ARG A 83 1.36 2.28 -11.20
N TYR A 84 0.06 2.31 -11.01
CA TYR A 84 -0.86 2.75 -12.07
C TYR A 84 -1.08 4.26 -12.08
N LEU A 85 -0.82 4.96 -10.97
CA LEU A 85 -1.01 6.41 -10.88
C LEU A 85 0.35 7.13 -10.90
N HIS A 86 1.24 6.88 -9.93
CA HIS A 86 2.52 7.61 -9.83
C HIS A 86 3.50 7.26 -10.96
N LEU A 87 3.61 5.97 -11.30
CA LEU A 87 4.45 5.51 -12.40
C LEU A 87 3.73 5.53 -13.77
N ASN A 88 2.59 6.21 -13.89
CA ASN A 88 1.84 6.30 -15.14
C ASN A 88 2.64 6.96 -16.28
N HIS A 89 3.59 7.84 -15.95
CA HIS A 89 4.48 8.45 -16.93
C HIS A 89 5.37 7.43 -17.66
N LEU A 90 5.59 6.25 -17.09
CA LEU A 90 6.36 5.16 -17.72
C LEU A 90 5.56 4.39 -18.78
N TYR A 91 4.23 4.52 -18.78
CA TYR A 91 3.36 3.86 -19.76
C TYR A 91 2.15 4.73 -20.08
N ILE A 92 2.25 5.47 -21.19
CA ILE A 92 1.15 6.30 -21.68
C ILE A 92 0.08 5.39 -22.27
N MET A 93 -1.07 5.39 -21.63
CA MET A 93 -2.24 4.63 -22.04
C MET A 93 -3.29 5.59 -22.60
N ASP A 94 -3.70 5.34 -23.84
CA ASP A 94 -4.82 6.05 -24.44
C ASP A 94 -6.16 5.49 -23.92
N SER A 95 -6.95 6.32 -23.24
CA SER A 95 -8.26 5.97 -22.70
C SER A 95 -9.12 7.20 -22.51
N ASP A 96 -10.25 7.25 -23.19
CA ASP A 96 -11.27 8.30 -23.04
C ASP A 96 -12.00 8.23 -21.68
N ILE A 97 -11.80 7.16 -20.92
CA ILE A 97 -12.48 6.91 -19.64
C ILE A 97 -11.68 7.52 -18.47
N ILE A 98 -10.35 7.44 -18.56
CA ILE A 98 -9.43 7.86 -17.51
C ILE A 98 -9.11 9.34 -17.67
N THR A 99 -9.71 10.15 -16.81
CA THR A 99 -9.38 11.58 -16.68
C THR A 99 -8.50 11.82 -15.45
N GLU A 100 -7.77 12.94 -15.44
CA GLU A 100 -6.94 13.36 -14.30
C GLU A 100 -7.77 13.47 -13.01
N ASP A 101 -8.95 14.10 -13.08
CA ASP A 101 -9.86 14.24 -11.94
C ASP A 101 -10.26 12.89 -11.33
N LYS A 102 -10.53 11.87 -12.17
CA LYS A 102 -10.90 10.54 -11.69
C LYS A 102 -9.73 9.83 -11.03
N VAL A 103 -8.53 10.03 -11.55
CA VAL A 103 -7.29 9.49 -10.96
C VAL A 103 -7.04 10.13 -9.59
N GLN A 104 -7.14 11.46 -9.51
CA GLN A 104 -6.98 12.19 -8.26
C GLN A 104 -8.02 11.76 -7.22
N ASN A 105 -9.30 11.66 -7.61
CA ASN A 105 -10.37 11.21 -6.72
C ASN A 105 -10.12 9.79 -6.19
N PHE A 106 -9.62 8.87 -7.03
CA PHE A 106 -9.25 7.52 -6.57
C PHE A 106 -8.12 7.55 -5.53
N GLU A 107 -7.11 8.38 -5.77
CA GLU A 107 -5.99 8.55 -4.83
C GLU A 107 -6.47 9.11 -3.48
N GLU A 108 -7.30 10.16 -3.51
CA GLU A 108 -7.89 10.78 -2.32
C GLU A 108 -8.75 9.79 -1.53
N LYS A 109 -9.63 9.04 -2.21
CA LYS A 109 -10.46 8.00 -1.58
C LYS A 109 -9.62 6.88 -0.96
N SER A 110 -8.51 6.52 -1.60
CA SER A 110 -7.56 5.54 -1.05
C SER A 110 -6.92 6.05 0.25
N LYS A 111 -6.50 7.32 0.29
CA LYS A 111 -5.95 7.97 1.49
C LYS A 111 -7.00 8.09 2.59
N GLU A 112 -8.22 8.51 2.26
CA GLU A 112 -9.35 8.58 3.20
C GLU A 112 -9.63 7.21 3.84
N TYR A 113 -9.72 6.15 3.04
CA TYR A 113 -9.93 4.79 3.52
C TYR A 113 -8.82 4.35 4.47
N ALA A 114 -7.55 4.53 4.09
CA ALA A 114 -6.42 4.14 4.92
C ALA A 114 -6.33 4.95 6.23
N ARG A 115 -6.64 6.26 6.20
CA ARG A 115 -6.76 7.10 7.41
C ARG A 115 -7.91 6.62 8.30
N GLY A 116 -9.06 6.29 7.71
CA GLY A 116 -10.20 5.72 8.43
C GLY A 116 -9.81 4.47 9.22
N LEU A 117 -9.09 3.54 8.59
CA LEU A 117 -8.57 2.35 9.27
C LEU A 117 -7.58 2.68 10.39
N LEU A 118 -6.73 3.71 10.24
CA LEU A 118 -5.78 4.11 11.28
C LEU A 118 -6.50 4.55 12.59
N THR A 119 -7.70 5.13 12.48
CA THR A 119 -8.47 5.55 13.66
C THR A 119 -9.04 4.36 14.45
N THR A 120 -9.38 3.26 13.78
CA THR A 120 -10.11 2.12 14.36
C THR A 120 -9.24 0.88 14.61
N GLN A 121 -8.17 0.70 13.83
CA GLN A 121 -7.35 -0.50 13.86
C GLN A 121 -6.11 -0.32 14.75
N ARG A 122 -5.81 -1.37 15.54
CA ARG A 122 -4.64 -1.41 16.43
C ARG A 122 -3.75 -2.63 16.19
N ARG A 123 -4.14 -3.52 15.27
CA ARG A 123 -3.37 -4.73 14.97
C ARG A 123 -2.10 -4.38 14.21
N PRO A 124 -0.91 -4.86 14.64
CA PRO A 124 0.35 -4.55 13.98
C PRO A 124 0.37 -4.87 12.48
N LYS A 125 -0.33 -5.93 12.05
CA LYS A 125 -0.42 -6.28 10.62
C LYS A 125 -1.12 -5.19 9.80
N VAL A 126 -2.25 -4.68 10.28
CA VAL A 126 -3.01 -3.64 9.56
C VAL A 126 -2.26 -2.30 9.64
N LEU A 127 -1.69 -1.96 10.81
CA LEU A 127 -0.86 -0.77 10.98
C LEU A 127 0.36 -0.77 10.03
N GLN A 128 1.03 -1.91 9.88
CA GLN A 128 2.12 -2.06 8.92
C GLN A 128 1.67 -1.79 7.48
N ALA A 129 0.51 -2.30 7.08
CA ALA A 129 -0.03 -2.05 5.75
C ALA A 129 -0.44 -0.59 5.54
N ILE A 130 -1.00 0.07 6.56
CA ILE A 130 -1.33 1.51 6.52
C ILE A 130 -0.04 2.33 6.34
N ALA A 131 0.98 2.06 7.14
CA ALA A 131 2.26 2.76 7.04
C ALA A 131 2.93 2.52 5.68
N SER A 132 2.91 1.28 5.17
CA SER A 132 3.41 0.98 3.81
C SER A 132 2.61 1.68 2.72
N PHE A 133 1.29 1.82 2.88
CA PHE A 133 0.46 2.59 1.95
C PHE A 133 0.86 4.07 1.95
N PHE A 134 0.99 4.71 3.11
CA PHE A 134 1.32 6.14 3.18
C PHE A 134 2.76 6.46 2.80
N TRP A 135 3.68 5.51 2.95
CA TRP A 135 5.07 5.70 2.55
C TRP A 135 5.26 5.93 1.04
N ILE A 136 4.33 5.47 0.18
CA ILE A 136 4.40 5.80 -1.26
C ILE A 136 4.20 7.30 -1.54
N TYR A 137 3.67 8.03 -0.55
CA TYR A 137 3.51 9.48 -0.55
C TYR A 137 4.53 10.16 0.38
N GLU A 138 5.53 9.41 0.87
CA GLU A 138 6.65 9.92 1.67
C GLU A 138 6.21 10.61 2.98
N GLU A 139 5.04 10.24 3.50
CA GLU A 139 4.43 10.83 4.68
C GLU A 139 5.24 10.52 5.97
N PRO A 140 5.79 11.50 6.69
CA PRO A 140 6.74 11.25 7.79
C PRO A 140 6.16 10.50 9.00
N PHE A 141 4.84 10.56 9.23
CA PHE A 141 4.21 9.90 10.38
C PHE A 141 4.29 8.37 10.31
N VAL A 142 4.59 7.79 9.15
CA VAL A 142 4.65 6.33 8.99
C VAL A 142 5.75 5.69 9.83
N TRP A 143 6.81 6.43 10.16
CA TRP A 143 7.91 5.93 10.98
C TRP A 143 7.46 5.61 12.40
N ASP A 144 6.63 6.45 13.00
CA ASP A 144 6.06 6.20 14.32
C ASP A 144 5.26 4.89 14.33
N ILE A 145 4.52 4.64 13.24
CA ILE A 145 3.75 3.40 13.07
C ILE A 145 4.69 2.20 12.88
N PHE A 146 5.73 2.31 12.04
CA PHE A 146 6.68 1.22 11.83
C PHE A 146 7.43 0.86 13.12
N ILE A 147 7.87 1.84 13.90
CA ILE A 147 8.48 1.65 15.21
C ILE A 147 7.54 0.85 16.13
N GLU A 148 6.28 1.26 16.25
CA GLU A 148 5.27 0.56 17.06
C GLU A 148 4.99 -0.87 16.57
N VAL A 149 5.01 -1.09 15.25
CA VAL A 149 4.89 -2.42 14.66
C VAL A 149 6.09 -3.29 15.02
N LEU A 150 7.32 -2.78 14.89
CA LEU A 150 8.56 -3.52 15.18
C LEU A 150 8.68 -3.89 16.66
N LYS A 151 8.17 -3.05 17.56
CA LYS A 151 8.04 -3.38 19.00
C LYS A 151 7.25 -4.68 19.20
N LYS A 152 6.26 -4.98 18.36
CA LYS A 152 5.30 -6.09 18.52
C LYS A 152 5.47 -7.27 17.56
N LYS A 153 6.08 -7.07 16.39
CA LYS A 153 6.10 -8.06 15.29
C LYS A 153 7.43 -8.08 14.53
N ARG A 154 7.91 -9.28 14.18
CA ARG A 154 9.21 -9.52 13.53
C ARG A 154 9.19 -10.60 12.44
N ASP A 155 8.03 -10.88 11.85
CA ASP A 155 7.96 -11.86 10.77
C ASP A 155 8.58 -11.30 9.48
N LYS A 156 8.99 -12.22 8.60
CA LYS A 156 9.69 -11.91 7.36
C LYS A 156 8.97 -10.89 6.47
N LEU A 157 7.63 -10.93 6.39
CA LEU A 157 6.87 -10.02 5.54
C LEU A 157 6.92 -8.58 6.09
N THR A 158 6.67 -8.43 7.39
CA THR A 158 6.80 -7.12 8.08
C THR A 158 8.19 -6.52 7.88
N LEU A 159 9.24 -7.31 8.15
CA LEU A 159 10.62 -6.86 8.01
C LEU A 159 10.97 -6.49 6.57
N SER A 160 10.45 -7.24 5.59
CA SER A 160 10.65 -6.93 4.17
C SER A 160 10.06 -5.57 3.79
N HIS A 161 8.83 -5.26 4.21
CA HIS A 161 8.18 -3.99 3.90
C HIS A 161 8.90 -2.80 4.56
N ILE A 162 9.25 -2.92 5.84
CA ILE A 162 9.95 -1.87 6.58
C ILE A 162 11.36 -1.67 6.02
N GLY A 163 12.07 -2.75 5.70
CA GLY A 163 13.40 -2.64 5.11
C GLY A 163 13.40 -1.98 3.73
N ILE A 164 12.36 -2.22 2.90
CA ILE A 164 12.18 -1.47 1.64
C ILE A 164 12.01 0.02 1.93
N ALA A 165 11.15 0.39 2.88
CA ALA A 165 10.92 1.79 3.24
C ALA A 165 12.20 2.48 3.71
N ILE A 166 12.98 1.83 4.59
CA ILE A 166 14.28 2.37 5.06
C ILE A 166 15.24 2.62 3.90
N ARG A 167 15.40 1.66 2.98
CA ARG A 167 16.28 1.83 1.82
C ARG A 167 15.83 2.96 0.90
N GLN A 168 14.52 3.14 0.73
CA GLN A 168 13.96 4.26 -0.04
C GLN A 168 14.22 5.59 0.67
N CYS A 169 13.99 5.66 1.97
CA CYS A 169 14.26 6.84 2.79
C CYS A 169 15.73 7.26 2.70
N TYR A 170 16.63 6.29 2.82
CA TYR A 170 18.06 6.53 2.67
C TYR A 170 18.37 7.14 1.31
N ARG A 171 17.91 6.50 0.21
CA ARG A 171 18.15 6.99 -1.16
C ARG A 171 17.62 8.41 -1.35
N LEU A 172 16.38 8.68 -0.95
CA LEU A 172 15.75 10.00 -1.08
C LEU A 172 16.51 11.06 -0.27
N SER A 173 16.99 10.71 0.92
CA SER A 173 17.77 11.62 1.77
C SER A 173 19.17 11.92 1.23
N GLN A 174 19.67 11.16 0.25
CA GLN A 174 20.90 11.52 -0.47
C GLN A 174 20.62 12.52 -1.61
N GLU A 175 19.40 12.50 -2.15
CA GLU A 175 18.97 13.34 -3.28
C GLU A 175 18.36 14.66 -2.81
N HIS A 176 17.72 14.67 -1.63
CA HIS A 176 16.95 15.76 -1.08
C HIS A 176 17.21 15.95 0.42
N ASN A 177 16.59 16.96 1.03
CA ASN A 177 16.73 17.22 2.46
C ASN A 177 16.11 16.07 3.28
N ARG A 178 16.94 15.31 4.01
CA ARG A 178 16.53 14.19 4.87
C ARG A 178 15.35 14.54 5.81
N ALA A 179 15.33 15.76 6.34
CA ALA A 179 14.31 16.20 7.29
C ALA A 179 12.88 16.18 6.70
N ASP A 180 12.75 16.11 5.37
CA ASP A 180 11.46 15.98 4.69
C ASP A 180 10.87 14.57 4.83
N TYR A 181 11.71 13.57 5.11
CA TYR A 181 11.31 12.15 5.12
C TYR A 181 11.31 11.52 6.50
N ILE A 182 12.28 11.89 7.35
CA ILE A 182 12.42 11.32 8.70
C ILE A 182 13.04 12.37 9.64
N SER A 183 12.44 12.53 10.82
CA SER A 183 12.98 13.40 11.88
C SER A 183 14.11 12.74 12.65
N ASP A 184 14.98 13.53 13.29
CA ASP A 184 16.07 13.00 14.13
C ASP A 184 15.58 12.10 15.27
N SER A 185 14.44 12.45 15.88
CA SER A 185 13.82 11.64 16.93
C SER A 185 13.34 10.28 16.40
N GLN A 186 12.69 10.27 15.23
CA GLN A 186 12.23 9.04 14.60
C GLN A 186 13.40 8.16 14.16
N LEU A 187 14.44 8.77 13.57
CA LEU A 187 15.65 8.08 13.16
C LEU A 187 16.31 7.37 14.33
N LYS A 188 16.51 8.10 15.45
CA LYS A 188 17.11 7.57 16.67
C LYS A 188 16.29 6.41 17.23
N GLU A 189 14.98 6.59 17.42
CA GLU A 189 14.13 5.54 17.98
C GLU A 189 14.05 4.30 17.06
N LEU A 190 14.01 4.52 15.74
CA LEU A 190 14.03 3.42 14.78
C LEU A 190 15.33 2.61 14.87
N VAL A 191 16.49 3.27 14.92
CA VAL A 191 17.79 2.61 15.09
C VAL A 191 17.83 1.82 16.40
N GLU A 192 17.40 2.42 17.52
CA GLU A 192 17.34 1.75 18.83
C GLU A 192 16.48 0.48 18.80
N VAL A 193 15.30 0.53 18.15
CA VAL A 193 14.41 -0.63 18.03
C VAL A 193 15.00 -1.72 17.13
N LEU A 194 15.68 -1.37 16.05
CA LEU A 194 16.31 -2.33 15.14
C LEU A 194 17.48 -3.05 15.82
N GLU A 195 18.35 -2.30 16.51
CA GLU A 195 19.51 -2.84 17.22
C GLU A 195 19.09 -3.73 18.40
N SER A 196 18.18 -3.25 19.25
CA SER A 196 17.71 -4.01 20.42
C SER A 196 17.04 -5.33 20.07
N LYS A 197 16.54 -5.47 18.83
CA LYS A 197 15.88 -6.67 18.32
C LYS A 197 16.77 -7.49 17.37
N GLU A 198 17.97 -7.00 17.06
CA GLU A 198 18.93 -7.64 16.14
C GLU A 198 18.31 -7.94 14.76
N ILE A 199 17.58 -6.99 14.19
CA ILE A 199 16.89 -7.12 12.90
C ILE A 199 17.36 -6.06 11.90
N LEU A 200 17.30 -6.41 10.60
CA LEU A 200 17.65 -5.53 9.49
C LEU A 200 19.01 -4.81 9.67
N PRO A 201 20.11 -5.53 10.00
CA PRO A 201 21.39 -4.90 10.34
C PRO A 201 21.94 -4.03 9.22
N ARG A 202 21.70 -4.40 7.95
CA ARG A 202 22.10 -3.57 6.80
C ARG A 202 21.35 -2.23 6.78
N GLU A 203 20.04 -2.27 6.99
CA GLU A 203 19.21 -1.07 7.02
C GLU A 203 19.54 -0.17 8.22
N THR A 204 19.88 -0.75 9.37
CA THR A 204 20.38 0.00 10.53
C THR A 204 21.63 0.81 10.19
N GLU A 205 22.60 0.21 9.49
CA GLU A 205 23.82 0.93 9.08
C GLU A 205 23.53 2.04 8.07
N LEU A 206 22.56 1.85 7.17
CA LEU A 206 22.10 2.93 6.28
C LEU A 206 21.53 4.09 7.08
N LEU A 207 20.68 3.82 8.07
CA LEU A 207 20.09 4.87 8.91
C LEU A 207 21.14 5.65 9.71
N LYS A 208 22.19 4.99 10.23
CA LYS A 208 23.29 5.65 10.93
C LYS A 208 24.15 6.56 10.04
N SER A 209 24.08 6.38 8.72
CA SER A 209 24.79 7.20 7.73
C SER A 209 23.99 8.40 7.21
N LEU A 210 22.75 8.58 7.67
CA LEU A 210 21.92 9.77 7.42
C LEU A 210 22.15 10.87 8.47
#